data_AF-A0AA38YRT8-F1
#
_entry.id   AF-A0AA38YRT8-F1
#
_cell.length_a   1.000
_cell.length_b   1.000
_cell.length_c   1.000
_cell.angle_alpha   90.00
_cell.angle_beta   90.00
_cell.angle_gamma   90.00
#
_symmetry.space_group_name_H-M   'P 1'
#
loop_
_entity.id
_entity.type
_entity.pdbx_description
1 polymer ?
#
loop_
_entity_poly.entity_id
_entity_poly.type
_entity_poly.pdbx_seq_one_letter_code
_entity_poly.pdbx_strand_id
1 'polypeptide(L)'
;MAGLRSLANAEHPSNVPLSPSTKLIYTVSINSFLCPNNSCAGPNGTRFSASINNISFQSPTIDILQAYYYNINGVYGDKFPSVPPLVFDFTADYLPLEYQTPENGTEVRVLDFYLVGWGFGNFDKNRDPLRYNLVDPPLQSTISVPTNGWAAIRFEASNPGMLQALMGVVHALPCRTPSDLGHGNCVPSEKW
;
A
#
# COMPACT_ATOMS: atom_id res chain seq x y z
N MET A 1 4.93 7.55 26.43
CA MET A 1 5.40 6.88 25.19
C MET A 1 5.59 7.98 24.16
N ALA A 2 6.82 8.19 23.67
CA ALA A 2 7.13 9.26 22.71
C ALA A 2 6.78 8.79 21.29
N GLY A 3 5.89 9.50 20.61
CA GLY A 3 5.53 9.24 19.21
C GLY A 3 6.43 9.98 18.21
N LEU A 4 6.39 9.56 16.94
CA LEU A 4 7.08 10.26 15.84
C LEU A 4 6.52 11.69 15.69
N ARG A 5 7.42 12.68 15.63
CA ARG A 5 7.10 14.11 15.50
C ARG A 5 7.92 14.74 14.38
N SER A 6 7.33 15.72 13.72
CA SER A 6 7.98 16.61 12.76
C SER A 6 8.93 17.60 13.45
N LEU A 7 9.90 18.13 12.71
CA LEU A 7 10.78 19.23 13.14
C LEU A 7 10.15 20.61 12.91
N ALA A 8 8.81 20.68 12.85
CA ALA A 8 8.07 21.88 12.48
C ALA A 8 8.36 23.05 13.45
N ASN A 9 8.49 24.24 12.89
CA ASN A 9 8.71 25.48 13.64
C ASN A 9 7.95 26.65 12.96
N ALA A 10 8.13 27.87 13.47
CA ALA A 10 7.43 29.04 12.93
C ALA A 10 7.81 29.36 11.47
N GLU A 11 9.03 29.04 11.04
CA GLU A 11 9.52 29.26 9.67
C GLU A 11 9.11 28.11 8.73
N HIS A 12 8.91 26.90 9.27
CA HIS A 12 8.55 25.68 8.56
C HIS A 12 7.37 25.00 9.27
N PRO A 13 6.13 25.54 9.13
CA PRO A 13 4.97 25.04 9.84
C PRO A 13 4.47 23.70 9.30
N SER A 14 3.85 22.89 10.17
CA SER A 14 3.14 21.67 9.77
C SER A 14 1.67 21.98 9.51
N ASN A 15 1.26 21.98 8.24
CA ASN A 15 -0.11 22.30 7.83
C ASN A 15 -0.93 21.02 7.63
N VAL A 16 -1.29 20.38 8.74
CA VAL A 16 -2.08 19.14 8.70
C VAL A 16 -3.54 19.45 8.42
N PRO A 17 -4.17 18.86 7.39
CA PRO A 17 -5.60 19.04 7.16
C PRO A 17 -6.42 18.46 8.33
N LEU A 18 -7.19 19.32 9.02
CA LEU A 18 -7.95 18.94 10.22
C LEU A 18 -9.27 18.22 9.89
N SER A 19 -9.92 18.60 8.79
CA SER A 19 -11.21 18.07 8.33
C SER A 19 -11.03 17.29 7.01
N PRO A 20 -11.07 15.94 7.04
CA PRO A 20 -10.95 15.15 5.83
C PRO A 20 -12.25 15.23 5.01
N SER A 21 -12.14 15.64 3.73
CA SER A 21 -13.25 15.63 2.77
C SER A 21 -13.51 14.23 2.19
N THR A 22 -12.45 13.42 2.08
CA THR A 22 -12.49 12.06 1.52
C THR A 22 -11.79 11.09 2.47
N LYS A 23 -12.37 9.92 2.70
CA LYS A 23 -11.78 8.85 3.52
C LYS A 23 -11.37 7.68 2.65
N LEU A 24 -10.10 7.29 2.75
CA LEU A 24 -9.52 6.20 1.99
C LEU A 24 -9.10 5.08 2.92
N ILE A 25 -9.43 3.85 2.57
CA ILE A 25 -9.00 2.64 3.26
C ILE A 25 -8.39 1.74 2.21
N TYR A 26 -7.08 1.51 2.31
CA TYR A 26 -6.33 0.66 1.41
C TYR A 26 -5.83 -0.56 2.17
N THR A 27 -6.15 -1.75 1.66
CA THR A 27 -5.58 -3.00 2.14
C THR A 27 -4.33 -3.31 1.31
N VAL A 28 -3.23 -3.66 1.96
CA VAL A 28 -2.01 -4.12 1.28
C VAL A 28 -1.86 -5.60 1.58
N SER A 29 -1.66 -6.42 0.55
CA SER A 29 -1.69 -7.87 0.71
C SER A 29 -0.60 -8.54 -0.12
N ILE A 30 -0.06 -9.64 0.43
CA ILE A 30 0.66 -10.65 -0.33
C ILE A 30 -0.39 -11.62 -0.85
N ASN A 31 -0.33 -11.88 -2.15
CA ASN A 31 -1.33 -12.62 -2.88
C ASN A 31 -0.67 -13.74 -3.69
N SER A 32 -1.48 -14.59 -4.32
CA SER A 32 -0.98 -15.63 -5.21
C SER A 32 -1.82 -15.76 -6.48
N PHE A 33 -1.13 -16.03 -7.59
CA PHE A 33 -1.75 -16.41 -8.86
C PHE A 33 -1.47 -17.87 -9.16
N LEU A 34 -2.48 -18.59 -9.63
CA LEU A 34 -2.29 -19.94 -10.13
C LEU A 34 -1.50 -19.91 -11.45
N CYS A 35 -0.47 -20.74 -11.55
CA CYS A 35 0.29 -20.87 -12.79
C CYS A 35 -0.31 -21.95 -13.69
N PRO A 36 -0.19 -21.81 -15.02
CA PRO A 36 -0.60 -22.86 -15.94
C PRO A 36 0.04 -24.20 -15.56
N ASN A 37 -0.77 -25.26 -15.51
CA ASN A 37 -0.34 -26.61 -15.16
C ASN A 37 0.40 -26.73 -13.81
N ASN A 38 0.12 -25.87 -12.84
CA ASN A 38 0.78 -25.85 -11.52
C ASN A 38 2.32 -25.76 -11.61
N SER A 39 2.82 -25.08 -12.64
CA SER A 39 4.25 -25.05 -12.99
C SER A 39 5.13 -24.21 -12.06
N CYS A 40 4.53 -23.42 -11.18
CA CYS A 40 5.29 -22.53 -10.30
C CYS A 40 5.67 -23.20 -8.97
N ALA A 41 6.75 -22.71 -8.34
CA ALA A 41 7.31 -23.28 -7.12
C ALA A 41 6.59 -22.86 -5.83
N GLY A 42 5.60 -21.95 -5.91
CA GLY A 42 4.82 -21.56 -4.75
C GLY A 42 3.87 -22.66 -4.30
N PRO A 43 3.28 -22.51 -3.10
CA PRO A 43 2.29 -23.44 -2.58
C PRO A 43 1.18 -23.70 -3.59
N ASN A 44 0.76 -24.96 -3.75
CA ASN A 44 -0.28 -25.35 -4.71
C ASN A 44 0.01 -24.97 -6.18
N GLY A 45 1.28 -24.85 -6.57
CA GLY A 45 1.65 -24.53 -7.96
C GLY A 45 1.42 -23.06 -8.34
N THR A 46 1.40 -22.17 -7.35
CA THR A 46 1.14 -20.74 -7.54
C THR A 46 2.43 -19.92 -7.63
N ARG A 47 2.31 -18.66 -8.07
CA ARG A 47 3.34 -17.62 -7.94
C ARG A 47 2.86 -16.53 -7.00
N PHE A 48 3.77 -15.95 -6.22
CA PHE A 48 3.46 -14.81 -5.37
C PHE A 48 3.19 -13.54 -6.18
N SER A 49 2.35 -12.68 -5.64
CA SER A 49 2.04 -11.34 -6.13
C SER A 49 1.76 -10.42 -4.94
N ALA A 50 1.60 -9.13 -5.18
CA ALA A 50 1.13 -8.17 -4.18
C ALA A 50 0.00 -7.35 -4.77
N SER A 51 -0.92 -6.90 -3.92
CA SER A 51 -2.04 -6.05 -4.32
C SER A 51 -2.32 -4.94 -3.32
N ILE A 52 -2.97 -3.89 -3.82
CA ILE A 52 -3.61 -2.87 -2.99
C ILE A 52 -5.11 -2.90 -3.31
N ASN A 53 -5.96 -3.03 -2.29
CA ASN A 53 -7.41 -3.20 -2.47
C ASN A 53 -7.78 -4.33 -3.45
N ASN A 54 -7.04 -5.44 -3.38
CA ASN A 54 -7.20 -6.61 -4.24
C ASN A 54 -6.88 -6.38 -5.74
N ILE A 55 -6.22 -5.27 -6.09
CA ILE A 55 -5.71 -4.99 -7.44
C ILE A 55 -4.19 -5.18 -7.44
N SER A 56 -3.71 -6.19 -8.14
CA SER A 56 -2.30 -6.40 -8.43
C SER A 56 -1.93 -5.60 -9.66
N PHE A 57 -0.87 -4.78 -9.52
CA PHE A 57 -0.46 -3.90 -10.58
C PHE A 57 0.03 -4.66 -11.80
N GLN A 58 -0.63 -4.39 -12.91
CA GLN A 58 -0.15 -4.82 -14.20
C GLN A 58 0.71 -3.71 -14.79
N SER A 59 1.98 -4.00 -15.08
CA SER A 59 2.84 -3.02 -15.74
C SER A 59 2.32 -2.75 -17.15
N PRO A 60 2.01 -1.49 -17.51
CA PRO A 60 1.64 -1.14 -18.87
C PRO A 60 2.88 -1.14 -19.79
N THR A 61 2.64 -1.17 -21.11
CA THR A 61 3.69 -1.02 -22.12
C THR A 61 4.13 0.42 -22.34
N ILE A 62 3.22 1.37 -22.10
CA ILE A 62 3.47 2.81 -22.14
C ILE A 62 3.57 3.29 -20.70
N ASP A 63 4.60 4.09 -20.40
CA ASP A 63 4.78 4.67 -19.09
C ASP A 63 3.56 5.52 -18.68
N ILE A 64 3.15 5.42 -17.40
CA ILE A 64 1.95 6.10 -16.88
C ILE A 64 2.11 7.62 -16.95
N LEU A 65 3.30 8.14 -16.64
CA LEU A 65 3.58 9.57 -16.70
C LEU A 65 3.52 10.05 -18.15
N GLN A 66 4.10 9.29 -19.08
CA GLN A 66 3.98 9.58 -20.51
C GLN A 66 2.52 9.57 -20.97
N ALA A 67 1.74 8.55 -20.60
CA ALA A 67 0.34 8.45 -20.98
C ALA A 67 -0.48 9.63 -20.43
N TYR A 68 -0.20 10.07 -19.21
CA TYR A 68 -0.82 11.24 -18.62
C TYR A 68 -0.45 12.54 -19.35
N TYR A 69 0.84 12.81 -19.56
CA TYR A 69 1.29 14.04 -20.20
C TYR A 69 0.81 14.19 -21.65
N TYR A 70 0.75 13.08 -22.39
CA TYR A 70 0.32 13.07 -23.78
C TYR A 70 -1.16 12.70 -23.98
N ASN A 71 -1.93 12.56 -22.90
CA ASN A 71 -3.35 12.15 -22.92
C ASN A 71 -3.60 10.88 -23.76
N ILE A 72 -2.79 9.84 -23.54
CA ILE A 72 -2.90 8.55 -24.22
C ILE A 72 -3.94 7.69 -23.50
N ASN A 73 -5.04 7.38 -24.18
CA ASN A 73 -6.14 6.58 -23.62
C ASN A 73 -5.79 5.09 -23.53
N GLY A 74 -6.37 4.39 -22.54
CA GLY A 74 -6.31 2.94 -22.40
C GLY A 74 -5.04 2.39 -21.72
N VAL A 75 -4.17 3.26 -21.20
CA VAL A 75 -2.94 2.86 -20.49
C VAL A 75 -3.19 2.62 -19.00
N TYR A 76 -4.04 3.43 -18.37
CA TYR A 76 -4.41 3.30 -16.97
C TYR A 76 -5.87 3.72 -16.76
N GLY A 77 -6.48 3.23 -15.67
CA GLY A 77 -7.75 3.71 -15.15
C GLY A 77 -7.58 4.70 -14.00
N ASP A 78 -8.58 5.56 -13.81
CA ASP A 78 -8.65 6.57 -12.75
C ASP A 78 -9.67 6.19 -11.65
N LYS A 79 -10.09 4.92 -11.60
CA LYS A 79 -11.17 4.42 -10.74
C LYS A 79 -10.65 3.51 -9.63
N PHE A 80 -9.43 3.76 -9.17
CA PHE A 80 -8.86 3.02 -8.03
C PHE A 80 -9.81 3.11 -6.82
N PRO A 81 -10.24 1.96 -6.25
CA PRO A 81 -11.29 1.94 -5.24
C PRO A 81 -10.82 2.60 -3.94
N SER A 82 -11.65 3.48 -3.39
CA SER A 82 -11.32 4.23 -2.16
C SER A 82 -11.43 3.39 -0.87
N VAL A 83 -12.03 2.21 -0.94
CA VAL A 83 -12.19 1.24 0.15
C VAL A 83 -11.97 -0.16 -0.40
N PRO A 84 -11.53 -1.15 0.40
CA PRO A 84 -11.41 -2.52 -0.09
C PRO A 84 -12.77 -3.05 -0.57
N PRO A 85 -12.82 -3.73 -1.72
CA PRO A 85 -14.07 -4.25 -2.28
C PRO A 85 -14.69 -5.34 -1.40
N LEU A 86 -13.86 -6.04 -0.62
CA LEU A 86 -14.28 -7.07 0.34
C LEU A 86 -13.67 -6.77 1.71
N VAL A 87 -14.51 -6.78 2.75
CA VAL A 87 -14.09 -6.58 4.15
C VAL A 87 -14.07 -7.92 4.87
N PHE A 88 -12.93 -8.25 5.45
CA PHE A 88 -12.70 -9.45 6.26
C PHE A 88 -11.70 -9.16 7.38
N ASP A 89 -11.34 -10.16 8.17
CA ASP A 89 -10.23 -10.02 9.14
C ASP A 89 -8.88 -9.99 8.40
N PHE A 90 -8.41 -8.79 8.11
CA PHE A 90 -7.19 -8.56 7.32
C PHE A 90 -5.91 -9.04 8.02
N THR A 91 -5.98 -9.30 9.33
CA THR A 91 -4.84 -9.70 10.17
C THR A 91 -4.90 -11.15 10.63
N ALA A 92 -5.85 -11.94 10.13
CA ALA A 92 -5.97 -13.36 10.48
C ALA A 92 -4.77 -14.17 10.01
N ASP A 93 -4.34 -15.16 10.82
CA ASP A 93 -3.24 -16.06 10.48
C ASP A 93 -3.56 -16.96 9.27
N TYR A 94 -4.84 -17.23 9.02
CA TYR A 94 -5.31 -18.10 7.95
C TYR A 94 -6.42 -17.42 7.16
N LEU A 95 -6.16 -17.16 5.87
CA LEU A 95 -7.14 -16.62 4.93
C LEU A 95 -7.56 -17.69 3.91
N PRO A 96 -8.86 -17.82 3.58
CA PRO A 96 -9.33 -18.65 2.47
C PRO A 96 -8.59 -18.34 1.17
N LEU A 97 -8.32 -19.36 0.35
CA LEU A 97 -7.60 -19.20 -0.92
C LEU A 97 -8.31 -18.22 -1.87
N GLU A 98 -9.64 -18.16 -1.80
CA GLU A 98 -10.49 -17.24 -2.57
C GLU A 98 -10.15 -15.76 -2.34
N TYR A 99 -9.60 -15.41 -1.17
CA TYR A 99 -9.21 -14.04 -0.83
C TYR A 99 -7.74 -13.76 -1.15
N GLN A 100 -6.99 -14.78 -1.56
CA GLN A 100 -5.57 -14.67 -1.86
C GLN A 100 -5.30 -14.38 -3.34
N THR A 101 -6.28 -14.60 -4.23
CA THR A 101 -6.13 -14.29 -5.66
C THR A 101 -6.64 -12.88 -5.98
N PRO A 102 -5.77 -11.97 -6.45
CA PRO A 102 -6.15 -10.60 -6.76
C PRO A 102 -6.61 -10.46 -8.20
N GLU A 103 -7.22 -9.33 -8.51
CA GLU A 103 -7.48 -8.89 -9.89
C GLU A 103 -6.24 -8.20 -10.46
N ASN A 104 -6.04 -8.26 -11.78
CA ASN A 104 -4.99 -7.50 -12.45
C ASN A 104 -5.53 -6.15 -12.93
N GLY A 105 -4.79 -5.08 -12.70
CA GLY A 105 -5.16 -3.76 -13.21
C GLY A 105 -4.06 -2.72 -13.09
N THR A 106 -4.17 -1.67 -13.91
CA THR A 106 -3.31 -0.49 -13.87
C THR A 106 -4.19 0.71 -13.50
N GLU A 107 -4.45 0.86 -12.22
CA GLU A 107 -5.33 1.91 -11.68
C GLU A 107 -4.49 2.91 -10.87
N VAL A 108 -4.69 4.21 -11.09
CA VAL A 108 -3.83 5.26 -10.51
C VAL A 108 -4.61 6.24 -9.64
N ARG A 109 -3.95 6.80 -8.62
CA ARG A 109 -4.46 7.91 -7.82
C ARG A 109 -3.33 8.77 -7.26
N VAL A 110 -3.43 10.08 -7.45
CA VAL A 110 -2.47 11.09 -6.95
C VAL A 110 -2.70 11.40 -5.46
N LEU A 111 -1.65 11.30 -4.61
CA LEU A 111 -1.71 11.55 -3.16
C LEU A 111 -0.36 12.14 -2.62
N ASP A 112 -0.41 13.11 -1.68
CA ASP A 112 0.77 13.74 -1.01
C ASP A 112 0.59 13.84 0.52
N PHE A 113 1.18 12.98 1.35
CA PHE A 113 0.63 12.71 2.69
C PHE A 113 1.53 12.91 3.94
N TYR A 114 0.88 13.23 5.06
CA TYR A 114 1.35 13.24 6.45
C TYR A 114 1.00 11.93 7.17
N LEU A 115 1.92 11.34 7.93
CA LEU A 115 1.64 10.17 8.77
C LEU A 115 1.07 10.58 10.13
N VAL A 116 -0.22 10.34 10.37
CA VAL A 116 -0.93 10.82 11.57
C VAL A 116 -1.12 9.74 12.65
N GLY A 117 -0.97 8.47 12.31
CA GLY A 117 -1.12 7.38 13.29
C GLY A 117 -0.71 6.04 12.73
N TRP A 118 -0.50 5.07 13.62
CA TRP A 118 -0.23 3.67 13.27
C TRP A 118 -0.57 2.77 14.46
N GLY A 119 -0.73 1.48 14.21
CA GLY A 119 -1.06 0.50 15.23
C GLY A 119 -0.92 -0.94 14.75
N PHE A 120 -1.20 -1.88 15.65
CA PHE A 120 -1.25 -3.31 15.37
C PHE A 120 -2.71 -3.79 15.33
N GLY A 121 -2.94 -4.93 14.68
CA GLY A 121 -4.27 -5.49 14.44
C GLY A 121 -5.06 -4.72 13.38
N ASN A 122 -6.37 -4.98 13.33
CA ASN A 122 -7.28 -4.28 12.44
C ASN A 122 -7.56 -2.84 12.92
N PHE A 123 -7.59 -1.90 11.97
CA PHE A 123 -7.95 -0.51 12.24
C PHE A 123 -9.41 -0.37 12.69
N ASP A 124 -9.63 0.29 13.84
CA ASP A 124 -10.95 0.66 14.35
C ASP A 124 -11.24 2.14 14.08
N LYS A 125 -12.11 2.38 13.10
CA LYS A 125 -12.54 3.72 12.67
C LYS A 125 -13.16 4.59 13.77
N ASN A 126 -13.61 4.01 14.89
CA ASN A 126 -14.24 4.75 15.98
C ASN A 126 -13.26 5.04 17.14
N ARG A 127 -12.18 4.26 17.26
CA ARG A 127 -11.24 4.35 18.39
C ARG A 127 -9.89 4.92 17.99
N ASP A 128 -9.33 4.45 16.89
CA ASP A 128 -7.97 4.78 16.47
C ASP A 128 -7.78 6.26 16.07
N PRO A 129 -8.75 6.92 15.37
CA PRO A 129 -8.64 8.34 15.05
C PRO A 129 -8.50 9.27 16.27
N LEU A 130 -8.98 8.85 17.44
CA LEU A 130 -8.86 9.62 18.69
C LEU A 130 -7.41 9.75 19.18
N ARG A 131 -6.50 8.93 18.64
CA ARG A 131 -5.07 8.89 19.00
C ARG A 131 -4.15 9.50 17.95
N TYR A 132 -4.71 10.09 16.90
CA TYR A 132 -3.90 10.67 15.83
C TYR A 132 -3.07 11.86 16.31
N ASN A 133 -1.84 11.94 15.82
CA ASN A 133 -1.05 13.16 15.87
C ASN A 133 -1.52 14.12 14.77
N LEU A 134 -2.30 15.13 15.15
CA LEU A 134 -2.80 16.19 14.26
C LEU A 134 -2.09 17.52 14.46
N VAL A 135 -1.04 17.57 15.30
CA VAL A 135 -0.31 18.80 15.64
C VAL A 135 0.98 18.88 14.84
N ASP A 136 1.80 17.83 14.91
CA ASP A 136 3.14 17.80 14.31
C ASP A 136 3.48 16.43 13.68
N PRO A 137 2.62 15.83 12.83
CA PRO A 137 2.93 14.58 12.16
C PRO A 137 4.11 14.75 11.20
N PRO A 138 5.00 13.76 11.08
CA PRO A 138 6.07 13.79 10.09
C PRO A 138 5.48 13.75 8.66
N LEU A 139 5.98 14.62 7.79
CA LEU A 139 5.76 14.56 6.35
C LEU A 139 6.72 13.51 5.76
N GLN A 140 6.19 12.51 5.07
CA GLN A 140 6.99 11.40 4.53
C GLN A 140 6.51 11.02 3.14
N SER A 141 7.43 10.67 2.25
CA SER A 141 7.13 10.10 0.93
C SER A 141 6.99 8.57 0.96
N THR A 142 7.42 7.94 2.05
CA THR A 142 7.41 6.48 2.24
C THR A 142 7.14 6.19 3.71
N ILE A 143 6.25 5.24 3.99
CA ILE A 143 5.89 4.83 5.34
C ILE A 143 6.09 3.33 5.52
N SER A 144 6.59 2.94 6.69
CA SER A 144 6.60 1.53 7.09
C SER A 144 5.28 1.21 7.79
N VAL A 145 4.52 0.28 7.23
CA VAL A 145 3.33 -0.28 7.90
C VAL A 145 3.79 -1.43 8.80
N PRO A 146 3.40 -1.47 10.09
CA PRO A 146 3.75 -2.57 10.97
C PRO A 146 3.22 -3.91 10.44
N THR A 147 3.97 -5.00 10.69
CA THR A 147 3.48 -6.36 10.44
C THR A 147 2.18 -6.59 11.20
N ASN A 148 1.15 -7.10 10.52
CA ASN A 148 -0.20 -7.31 11.06
C ASN A 148 -0.74 -6.04 11.73
N GLY A 149 -0.60 -4.90 11.08
CA GLY A 149 -1.00 -3.60 11.62
C GLY A 149 -1.48 -2.63 10.55
N TRP A 150 -1.61 -1.37 10.94
CA TRP A 150 -2.12 -0.30 10.11
C TRP A 150 -1.31 0.98 10.27
N ALA A 151 -1.33 1.81 9.24
CA ALA A 151 -0.85 3.19 9.27
C ALA A 151 -1.95 4.09 8.71
N ALA A 152 -2.13 5.27 9.29
CA ALA A 152 -3.09 6.27 8.87
C ALA A 152 -2.35 7.52 8.41
N ILE A 153 -2.70 7.98 7.22
CA ILE A 153 -2.12 9.16 6.59
C ILE A 153 -3.21 10.21 6.31
N ARG A 154 -2.82 11.49 6.26
CA ARG A 154 -3.66 12.61 5.79
C ARG A 154 -2.92 13.38 4.73
N PHE A 155 -3.56 13.76 3.65
CA PHE A 155 -2.96 14.55 2.59
C PHE A 155 -3.86 15.69 2.17
N GLU A 156 -3.26 16.73 1.60
CA GLU A 156 -3.97 17.70 0.79
C GLU A 156 -3.63 17.43 -0.68
N ALA A 157 -4.64 17.10 -1.49
CA ALA A 157 -4.45 16.87 -2.92
C ALA A 157 -4.45 18.20 -3.69
N SER A 158 -3.49 19.07 -3.42
CA SER A 158 -3.35 20.39 -4.05
C SER A 158 -2.24 20.45 -5.10
N ASN A 159 -1.63 19.29 -5.43
CA ASN A 159 -0.50 19.20 -6.35
C ASN A 159 -0.91 18.66 -7.74
N PRO A 160 -1.22 19.55 -8.72
CA PRO A 160 -1.51 19.13 -10.08
C PRO A 160 -0.24 18.62 -10.77
N GLY A 161 -0.12 17.30 -10.92
CA GLY A 161 0.91 16.67 -11.76
C GLY A 161 1.74 15.58 -11.09
N MET A 162 1.67 15.39 -9.77
CA MET A 162 2.37 14.27 -9.13
C MET A 162 1.55 12.97 -9.25
N LEU A 163 1.72 12.24 -10.34
CA LEU A 163 1.26 10.86 -10.44
C LEU A 163 2.08 9.96 -9.51
N GLN A 164 1.61 9.79 -8.29
CA GLN A 164 2.02 8.65 -7.48
C GLN A 164 1.25 7.44 -7.99
N ALA A 165 1.81 6.71 -8.96
CA ALA A 165 1.48 5.30 -9.04
C ALA A 165 1.91 4.71 -7.69
N LEU A 166 0.98 4.21 -6.89
CA LEU A 166 1.23 3.60 -5.57
C LEU A 166 2.06 2.29 -5.64
N MET A 167 2.78 2.11 -6.74
CA MET A 167 3.61 0.97 -7.09
C MET A 167 5.08 1.34 -7.19
N GLY A 168 5.47 2.47 -6.58
CA GLY A 168 6.86 2.75 -6.21
C GLY A 168 7.26 1.93 -4.99
N VAL A 169 7.43 0.62 -5.19
CA VAL A 169 8.16 -0.27 -4.28
C VAL A 169 7.50 -0.46 -2.91
N VAL A 170 6.57 -1.41 -2.81
CA VAL A 170 6.55 -2.25 -1.60
C VAL A 170 7.89 -2.98 -1.61
N HIS A 171 8.91 -2.42 -0.95
CA HIS A 171 10.06 -3.20 -0.53
C HIS A 171 9.47 -4.20 0.47
N ALA A 172 9.02 -5.34 -0.02
CA ALA A 172 8.79 -6.52 0.80
C ALA A 172 10.17 -7.05 1.22
N LEU A 173 10.90 -6.29 2.03
CA LEU A 173 12.00 -6.78 2.85
C LEU A 173 11.81 -6.17 4.24
N PRO A 174 11.72 -7.05 5.24
CA PRO A 174 12.94 -7.71 5.68
C PRO A 174 12.92 -9.21 5.40
N CYS A 175 13.87 -9.66 4.57
CA CYS A 175 14.51 -10.95 4.77
C CYS A 175 15.05 -10.97 6.21
N ARG A 176 14.52 -11.86 7.06
CA ARG A 176 15.26 -12.38 8.20
C ARG A 176 15.78 -13.75 7.84
N THR A 177 17.09 -13.92 7.88
CA THR A 177 17.77 -15.23 7.94
C THR A 177 18.63 -15.27 9.20
N PRO A 178 18.97 -16.45 9.79
CA PRO A 178 18.13 -17.63 9.98
C PRO A 178 18.28 -18.22 11.40
N SER A 179 17.26 -18.89 11.93
CA SER A 179 17.45 -20.05 12.82
C SER A 179 16.15 -20.85 12.87
N ASP A 180 16.25 -22.08 12.37
CA ASP A 180 15.29 -23.17 12.53
C ASP A 180 13.94 -23.01 11.81
N LEU A 181 13.95 -23.28 10.50
CA LEU A 181 13.00 -24.17 9.79
C LEU A 181 13.33 -24.15 8.27
N GLY A 182 13.41 -25.32 7.67
CA GLY A 182 14.10 -25.59 6.41
C GLY A 182 13.59 -24.88 5.15
N HIS A 183 14.54 -24.52 4.29
CA HIS A 183 14.46 -24.29 2.85
C HIS A 183 13.17 -23.65 2.29
N GLY A 184 13.03 -22.34 2.52
CA GLY A 184 12.29 -21.44 1.62
C GLY A 184 13.29 -20.59 0.84
N ASN A 185 13.47 -20.87 -0.45
CA ASN A 185 14.30 -20.03 -1.32
C ASN A 185 13.67 -18.65 -1.41
N CYS A 186 14.34 -17.65 -0.84
CA CYS A 186 14.11 -16.25 -1.16
C CYS A 186 14.29 -16.10 -2.67
N VAL A 187 13.26 -15.62 -3.37
CA VAL A 187 13.37 -15.33 -4.80
C VAL A 187 14.40 -14.21 -4.95
N PRO A 188 15.53 -14.44 -5.65
CA PRO A 188 16.47 -13.37 -5.94
C PRO A 188 15.71 -12.28 -6.69
N SER A 189 15.99 -11.02 -6.38
CA SER A 189 15.65 -9.93 -7.28
C SER A 189 16.26 -10.25 -8.64
N GLU A 190 15.47 -10.73 -9.59
CA GLU A 190 15.89 -10.74 -10.97
C GLU A 190 16.17 -9.28 -11.35
N LYS A 191 17.40 -9.09 -11.81
CA LYS A 191 17.98 -7.80 -12.18
C LYS A 191 17.02 -7.09 -13.16
N TRP A 192 16.73 -5.83 -12.85
CA TRP A 192 16.31 -4.84 -13.84
C TRP A 192 17.38 -4.68 -14.92
#